data_AF-A0A7C4RPP1-F1
#
_entry.id   AF-A0A7C4RPP1-F1
#
_cell.length_a   1.000
_cell.length_b   1.000
_cell.length_c   1.000
_cell.angle_alpha   90.00
_cell.angle_beta   90.00
_cell.angle_gamma   90.00
#
_symmetry.space_group_name_H-M   'P 1'
#
loop_
_entity.id
_entity.type
_entity.pdbx_description
1 polymer ?
#
loop_
_entity_poly.entity_id
_entity_poly.type
_entity_poly.pdbx_seq_one_letter_code
_entity_poly.pdbx_strand_id
1 'polypeptide(L)'
;MPLGLAFDMDGKRWDEADIRVDASGTLFLHIGPNENELMRIDIDSLNTDGLGISDLTVLTRENAELAIEKVTKALEQVSTARSKLGAFQNRLEHTIKNLNIMEVNVQAAESRIRDADIAQEMMEFVRLQILHQSGTAMLAQANQLPQSVLQLLR
;
A
#
# COMPACT_ATOMS: atom_id res chain seq x y z
N MET A 1 -12.67 3.30 24.73
CA MET A 1 -12.62 2.46 23.51
C MET A 1 -11.24 2.65 22.91
N PRO A 2 -10.27 1.73 23.08
CA PRO A 2 -8.97 1.85 22.44
C PRO A 2 -8.93 1.04 21.15
N LEU A 3 -8.22 1.60 20.17
CA LEU A 3 -8.02 1.11 18.81
C LEU A 3 -7.53 -0.34 18.80
N GLY A 4 -8.27 -1.22 18.11
CA GLY A 4 -7.79 -2.53 17.73
C GLY A 4 -6.66 -2.38 16.73
N LEU A 5 -5.44 -2.71 17.16
CA LEU A 5 -4.31 -2.98 16.29
C LEU A 5 -4.75 -4.12 15.37
N ALA A 6 -4.90 -3.86 14.07
CA ALA A 6 -5.17 -4.90 13.09
C ALA A 6 -3.98 -5.87 13.09
N PHE A 7 -4.24 -7.16 13.29
CA PHE A 7 -3.28 -8.26 13.15
C PHE A 7 -3.81 -9.15 12.03
N ASP A 8 -2.94 -9.64 11.15
CA ASP A 8 -3.29 -10.68 10.17
C ASP A 8 -3.47 -12.06 10.85
N MET A 9 -4.03 -13.06 10.15
CA MET A 9 -4.26 -14.44 10.62
C MET A 9 -2.97 -15.17 11.06
N ASP A 10 -1.80 -14.65 10.67
CA ASP A 10 -0.47 -15.09 11.11
C ASP A 10 0.12 -14.24 12.26
N GLY A 11 -0.66 -13.34 12.86
CA GLY A 11 -0.26 -12.57 14.05
C GLY A 11 0.72 -11.41 13.78
N LYS A 12 0.96 -11.05 12.51
CA LYS A 12 1.82 -9.92 12.14
C LYS A 12 1.03 -8.61 12.11
N ARG A 13 1.64 -7.55 12.63
CA ARG A 13 1.10 -6.18 12.54
C ARG A 13 1.31 -5.69 11.10
N TRP A 14 0.30 -5.07 10.50
CA TRP A 14 0.36 -4.51 9.13
C TRP A 14 1.46 -3.45 8.92
N ASP A 15 2.12 -3.00 9.99
CA ASP A 15 3.13 -1.95 10.00
C ASP A 15 4.58 -2.50 10.03
N GLU A 16 4.76 -3.83 9.99
CA GLU A 16 6.07 -4.48 10.01
C GLU A 16 6.44 -4.96 8.60
N ALA A 17 7.21 -4.15 7.88
CA ALA A 17 7.85 -4.58 6.65
C ALA A 17 8.79 -5.77 6.96
N ASP A 18 8.42 -6.97 6.51
CA ASP A 18 9.19 -8.20 6.70
C ASP A 18 10.51 -8.11 5.91
N ILE A 19 11.57 -7.62 6.56
CA ILE A 19 12.93 -7.58 6.02
C ILE A 19 13.46 -9.02 6.03
N ARG A 20 13.18 -9.78 4.98
CA ARG A 20 13.75 -11.12 4.79
C ARG A 20 15.13 -10.98 4.16
N VAL A 21 16.16 -11.33 4.93
CA VAL A 21 17.54 -11.50 4.45
C VAL A 21 17.76 -12.99 4.21
N ASP A 22 17.95 -13.37 2.95
CA ASP A 22 18.30 -14.77 2.59
C ASP A 22 19.76 -15.06 2.95
N ALA A 23 20.12 -16.34 3.10
CA ALA A 23 21.47 -16.81 3.46
C ALA A 23 22.57 -16.34 2.47
N SER A 24 22.18 -15.83 1.30
CA SER A 24 23.05 -15.19 0.30
C SER A 24 23.33 -13.70 0.56
N GLY A 25 22.79 -13.09 1.63
CA GLY A 25 22.91 -11.66 1.89
C GLY A 25 21.98 -10.78 1.04
N THR A 26 21.01 -11.40 0.37
CA THR A 26 20.00 -10.72 -0.45
C THR A 26 18.87 -10.21 0.44
N LEU A 27 18.52 -8.93 0.30
CA LEU A 27 17.39 -8.29 0.96
C LEU A 27 16.18 -8.25 0.02
N PHE A 28 15.03 -8.70 0.50
CA PHE A 28 13.74 -8.50 -0.17
C PHE A 28 12.92 -7.42 0.56
N LEU A 29 12.46 -6.41 -0.19
CA LEU A 29 11.56 -5.36 0.29
C LEU A 29 10.19 -5.52 -0.37
N HIS A 30 9.12 -5.53 0.42
CA HIS A 30 7.76 -5.48 -0.12
C HIS A 30 7.38 -4.04 -0.47
N ILE A 31 7.02 -3.80 -1.72
CA ILE A 31 6.81 -2.45 -2.27
C ILE A 31 5.42 -2.26 -2.88
N GLY A 32 4.45 -3.07 -2.46
CA GLY A 32 3.07 -2.98 -2.91
C GLY A 32 2.15 -3.91 -2.10
N PRO A 33 0.83 -3.80 -2.28
CA PRO A 33 -0.16 -4.52 -1.46
C PRO A 33 -0.39 -5.97 -1.89
N ASN A 34 0.08 -6.41 -3.07
CA ASN A 34 -0.21 -7.76 -3.60
C ASN A 34 0.98 -8.70 -3.47
N GLU A 35 0.71 -10.00 -3.41
CA GLU A 35 1.76 -11.02 -3.44
C GLU A 35 2.71 -10.85 -4.64
N ASN A 36 4.00 -11.12 -4.42
CA ASN A 36 5.08 -11.03 -5.41
C ASN A 36 5.47 -9.60 -5.85
N GLU A 37 4.95 -8.55 -5.21
CA GLU A 37 5.43 -7.16 -5.37
C GLU A 37 6.67 -6.91 -4.48
N LEU A 38 7.78 -7.56 -4.84
CA LEU A 38 9.03 -7.53 -4.07
C LEU A 38 10.15 -6.85 -4.87
N MET A 39 10.90 -5.96 -4.21
CA MET A 39 12.17 -5.45 -4.70
C MET A 39 13.30 -6.28 -4.08
N ARG A 40 14.09 -6.94 -4.93
CA ARG A 40 15.32 -7.64 -4.54
C ARG A 40 16.51 -6.67 -4.56
N ILE A 41 17.24 -6.61 -3.45
CA ILE A 41 18.49 -5.86 -3.30
C ILE A 41 19.60 -6.84 -2.98
N ASP A 42 20.57 -6.94 -3.88
CA ASP A 42 21.78 -7.74 -3.70
C ASP A 42 22.97 -6.78 -3.45
N ILE A 43 23.66 -6.97 -2.33
CA ILE A 43 24.90 -6.26 -2.01
C ILE A 43 26.02 -7.30 -1.90
N ASP A 44 26.98 -7.22 -2.82
CA ASP A 44 28.17 -8.08 -2.76
C ASP A 44 28.98 -7.78 -1.48
N SER A 45 29.75 -8.75 -1.00
CA SER A 45 30.60 -8.57 0.17
C SER A 45 31.66 -7.49 -0.07
N LEU A 46 31.57 -6.37 0.64
CA LEU A 46 32.52 -5.25 0.57
C LEU A 46 33.57 -5.29 1.70
N ASN A 47 33.84 -6.46 2.28
CA ASN A 47 34.93 -6.64 3.24
C ASN A 47 36.28 -6.77 2.52
N THR A 48 37.38 -6.75 3.27
CA THR A 48 38.74 -6.79 2.70
C THR A 48 39.00 -8.04 1.85
N ASP A 49 38.37 -9.16 2.19
CA ASP A 49 38.46 -10.41 1.43
C ASP A 49 37.61 -10.37 0.14
N GLY A 50 36.38 -9.87 0.23
CA GLY A 50 35.45 -9.71 -0.90
C GLY A 50 35.91 -8.67 -1.92
N LEU A 51 36.68 -7.67 -1.47
CA LEU A 51 37.34 -6.67 -2.32
C LEU A 51 38.73 -7.12 -2.81
N GLY A 52 39.25 -8.27 -2.35
CA GLY A 52 40.56 -8.80 -2.77
C GLY A 52 41.77 -7.98 -2.30
N ILE A 53 41.62 -7.24 -1.20
CA ILE A 53 42.64 -6.33 -0.65
C ILE A 53 43.24 -6.79 0.69
N SER A 54 42.92 -8.01 1.16
CA SER A 54 43.43 -8.54 2.42
C SER A 54 44.95 -8.75 2.44
N ASP A 55 45.54 -9.20 1.33
CA ASP A 55 46.98 -9.46 1.22
C ASP A 55 47.73 -8.35 0.48
N LEU A 56 47.47 -7.08 0.83
CA LEU A 56 48.24 -5.97 0.28
C LEU A 56 49.62 -5.87 0.95
N THR A 57 50.68 -5.79 0.14
CA THR A 57 52.03 -5.53 0.64
C THR A 57 52.65 -4.36 -0.13
N VAL A 58 53.40 -3.50 0.56
CA VAL A 58 54.02 -2.29 -0.02
C VAL A 58 55.54 -2.28 0.21
N LEU A 59 56.11 -3.46 0.50
CA LEU A 59 57.51 -3.60 0.89
C LEU A 59 58.49 -3.47 -0.28
N THR A 60 58.03 -3.74 -1.51
CA THR A 60 58.80 -3.58 -2.74
C THR A 60 58.08 -2.62 -3.69
N ARG A 61 58.83 -2.02 -4.61
CA ARG A 61 58.24 -1.13 -5.64
C ARG A 61 57.18 -1.85 -6.49
N GLU A 62 57.47 -3.08 -6.90
CA GLU A 62 56.54 -3.90 -7.68
C GLU A 62 55.25 -4.22 -6.89
N ASN A 63 55.38 -4.59 -5.61
CA ASN A 63 54.23 -4.85 -4.77
C ASN A 63 53.41 -3.58 -4.50
N ALA A 64 54.06 -2.41 -4.42
CA ALA A 64 53.37 -1.12 -4.30
C ALA A 64 52.57 -0.76 -5.56
N GLU A 65 53.10 -1.04 -6.76
CA GLU A 65 52.37 -0.84 -8.02
C GLU A 65 51.14 -1.77 -8.12
N LEU A 66 51.29 -3.05 -7.75
CA LEU A 66 50.17 -4.01 -7.68
C LEU A 66 49.14 -3.66 -6.60
N ALA A 67 49.59 -3.15 -5.46
CA ALA A 67 48.72 -2.69 -4.39
C ALA A 67 47.80 -1.54 -4.84
N ILE A 68 48.36 -0.56 -5.58
CA ILE A 68 47.58 0.53 -6.16
C ILE A 68 46.52 -0.02 -7.11
N GLU A 69 46.88 -0.94 -8.01
CA GLU A 69 45.92 -1.53 -8.94
C GLU A 69 44.77 -2.25 -8.21
N LYS A 70 45.09 -3.06 -7.19
CA LYS A 70 44.08 -3.76 -6.37
C LYS A 70 43.15 -2.79 -5.66
N VAL A 71 43.68 -1.72 -5.06
CA VAL A 71 42.87 -0.70 -4.38
C VAL A 71 41.99 0.06 -5.36
N THR A 72 42.47 0.39 -6.55
CA THR A 72 41.65 1.04 -7.59
C THR A 72 40.48 0.14 -7.99
N LYS A 73 40.70 -1.15 -8.21
CA LYS A 73 39.61 -2.10 -8.49
C LYS A 73 38.61 -2.21 -7.34
N ALA A 74 39.09 -2.27 -6.10
CA ALA A 74 38.21 -2.27 -4.92
C ALA A 74 37.37 -0.98 -4.83
N LEU A 75 37.96 0.19 -5.14
CA LEU A 75 37.23 1.45 -5.18
C LEU A 75 36.15 1.47 -6.28
N GLU A 76 36.45 0.92 -7.47
CA GLU A 76 35.47 0.77 -8.55
C GLU A 76 34.30 -0.14 -8.14
N GLN A 77 34.58 -1.25 -7.46
CA GLN A 77 33.54 -2.14 -6.93
C GLN A 77 32.64 -1.45 -5.91
N VAL A 78 33.23 -0.74 -4.94
CA VAL A 78 32.46 0.04 -3.95
C VAL A 78 31.63 1.14 -4.62
N SER A 79 32.21 1.85 -5.59
CA SER A 79 31.51 2.89 -6.37
C SER A 79 30.32 2.31 -7.14
N THR A 80 30.51 1.13 -7.73
CA THR A 80 29.45 0.40 -8.44
C THR A 80 28.34 -0.03 -7.47
N ALA A 81 28.70 -0.57 -6.30
CA ALA A 81 27.73 -0.94 -5.27
C ALA A 81 26.92 0.28 -4.80
N ARG A 82 27.57 1.42 -4.55
CA ARG A 82 26.88 2.69 -4.20
C ARG A 82 25.96 3.18 -5.32
N SER A 83 26.40 3.09 -6.56
CA SER A 83 25.59 3.45 -7.73
C SER A 83 24.33 2.57 -7.84
N LYS A 84 24.45 1.26 -7.63
CA LYS A 84 23.31 0.33 -7.57
C LYS A 84 22.34 0.71 -6.45
N LEU A 85 22.84 1.02 -5.25
CA LEU A 85 22.01 1.47 -4.12
C LEU A 85 21.28 2.78 -4.42
N GLY A 86 21.95 3.74 -5.06
CA GLY A 86 21.30 4.98 -5.51
C GLY A 86 20.19 4.73 -6.54
N ALA A 87 20.40 3.78 -7.46
CA ALA A 87 19.37 3.38 -8.41
C ALA A 87 18.16 2.72 -7.71
N PHE A 88 18.40 1.87 -6.71
CA PHE A 88 17.33 1.29 -5.89
C PHE A 88 16.57 2.36 -5.10
N GLN A 89 17.28 3.34 -4.51
CA GLN A 89 16.64 4.48 -3.82
C GLN A 89 15.73 5.28 -4.76
N ASN A 90 16.19 5.61 -5.97
CA ASN A 90 15.35 6.31 -6.95
C ASN A 90 14.11 5.49 -7.31
N ARG A 91 14.27 4.17 -7.52
CA ARG A 91 13.12 3.29 -7.77
C ARG A 91 12.15 3.25 -6.60
N LEU A 92 12.64 3.20 -5.36
CA LEU A 92 11.80 3.25 -4.16
C LEU A 92 11.05 4.59 -4.07
N GLU A 93 11.72 5.71 -4.32
CA GLU A 93 11.07 7.03 -4.29
C GLU A 93 9.96 7.14 -5.35
N HIS A 94 10.21 6.66 -6.57
CA HIS A 94 9.19 6.62 -7.62
C HIS A 94 8.04 5.66 -7.26
N THR A 95 8.35 4.51 -6.66
CA THR A 95 7.33 3.54 -6.24
C THR A 95 6.46 4.14 -5.14
N ILE A 96 7.04 4.77 -4.12
CA ILE A 96 6.32 5.47 -3.06
C ILE A 96 5.42 6.56 -3.64
N LYS A 97 5.93 7.37 -4.57
CA LYS A 97 5.11 8.40 -5.24
C LYS A 97 3.94 7.79 -5.99
N ASN A 98 4.14 6.68 -6.70
CA ASN A 98 3.07 5.99 -7.41
C ASN A 98 2.04 5.39 -6.44
N LEU A 99 2.49 4.73 -5.37
CA LEU A 99 1.61 4.16 -4.34
C LEU A 99 0.74 5.23 -3.67
N ASN A 100 1.31 6.40 -3.32
CA ASN A 100 0.54 7.51 -2.76
C ASN A 100 -0.54 8.01 -3.73
N ILE A 101 -0.25 8.10 -5.03
CA ILE A 101 -1.25 8.48 -6.04
C ILE A 101 -2.33 7.40 -6.15
N MET A 102 -1.93 6.13 -6.14
CA MET A 102 -2.86 5.01 -6.17
C MET A 102 -3.79 5.01 -4.96
N GLU A 103 -3.25 5.25 -3.77
CA GLU A 103 -4.02 5.34 -2.52
C GLU A 103 -5.10 6.42 -2.61
N VAL A 104 -4.74 7.64 -3.05
CA VAL A 104 -5.71 8.74 -3.24
C VAL A 104 -6.79 8.35 -4.25
N ASN A 105 -6.42 7.70 -5.35
CA ASN A 105 -7.37 7.28 -6.38
C ASN A 105 -8.32 6.18 -5.89
N VAL A 106 -7.80 5.19 -5.14
CA VAL A 106 -8.58 4.09 -4.57
C VAL A 106 -9.53 4.62 -3.50
N GLN A 107 -9.05 5.45 -2.59
CA GLN A 107 -9.88 6.08 -1.56
C GLN A 107 -11.00 6.94 -2.17
N ALA A 108 -10.69 7.71 -3.22
CA ALA A 108 -11.69 8.50 -3.92
C ALA A 108 -12.72 7.63 -4.67
N ALA A 109 -12.30 6.49 -5.23
CA ALA A 109 -13.22 5.53 -5.84
C ALA A 109 -14.10 4.86 -4.79
N GLU A 110 -13.54 4.45 -3.65
CA GLU A 110 -14.28 3.88 -2.52
C GLU A 110 -15.31 4.85 -1.98
N SER A 111 -14.94 6.13 -1.75
CA SER A 111 -15.87 7.17 -1.32
C SER A 111 -17.04 7.30 -2.30
N ARG A 112 -16.77 7.36 -3.62
CA ARG A 112 -17.84 7.48 -4.62
C ARG A 112 -18.78 6.28 -4.62
N ILE A 113 -18.25 5.07 -4.48
CA ILE A 113 -19.07 3.85 -4.42
C ILE A 113 -19.95 3.89 -3.17
N ARG A 114 -19.33 4.14 -2.00
CA ARG A 114 -20.03 4.19 -0.72
C ARG A 114 -21.08 5.30 -0.69
N ASP A 115 -20.78 6.49 -1.22
CA ASP A 115 -21.71 7.61 -1.26
C ASP A 115 -22.88 7.34 -2.23
N ALA A 116 -22.63 6.67 -3.36
CA ALA A 116 -23.68 6.26 -4.30
C ALA A 116 -24.63 5.22 -3.68
N ASP A 117 -24.08 4.23 -2.98
CA ASP A 117 -24.86 3.20 -2.29
C ASP A 117 -25.70 3.82 -1.15
N ILE A 118 -25.12 4.74 -0.37
CA ILE A 118 -25.86 5.49 0.65
C ILE A 118 -26.99 6.33 0.03
N ALA A 119 -26.73 7.00 -1.09
CA ALA A 119 -27.76 7.79 -1.77
C ALA A 119 -28.93 6.90 -2.25
N GLN A 120 -28.66 5.70 -2.76
CA GLN A 120 -29.69 4.75 -3.16
C GLN A 120 -30.55 4.28 -1.98
N GLU A 121 -29.93 3.89 -0.87
CA GLU A 121 -30.64 3.50 0.35
C GLU A 121 -31.47 4.66 0.93
N MET A 122 -30.96 5.89 0.87
CA MET A 122 -31.70 7.08 1.30
C MET A 122 -32.91 7.36 0.39
N MET A 123 -32.80 7.16 -0.92
CA MET A 123 -33.94 7.28 -1.84
C MET A 123 -34.99 6.21 -1.57
N GLU A 124 -34.59 4.96 -1.33
CA GLU A 124 -35.49 3.87 -0.95
C GLU A 124 -36.19 4.18 0.39
N PHE A 125 -35.44 4.64 1.39
CA PHE A 125 -35.97 5.07 2.69
C PHE A 125 -37.00 6.20 2.55
N VAL A 126 -36.69 7.24 1.79
CA VAL A 126 -37.62 8.35 1.53
C VAL A 126 -38.86 7.85 0.76
N ARG A 127 -38.70 6.97 -0.23
CA ARG A 127 -39.81 6.36 -0.97
C ARG A 127 -40.74 5.57 -0.03
N LEU A 128 -40.16 4.77 0.87
CA LEU A 128 -40.91 4.02 1.88
C LEU A 128 -41.61 4.95 2.87
N GLN A 129 -40.97 6.05 3.28
CA GLN A 129 -41.57 7.04 4.17
C GLN A 129 -42.75 7.76 3.50
N ILE A 130 -42.61 8.18 2.25
CA ILE A 130 -43.69 8.78 1.45
C ILE A 130 -44.82 7.77 1.27
N LEU A 131 -44.52 6.52 0.95
CA LEU A 131 -45.53 5.47 0.80
C LEU A 131 -46.29 5.24 2.11
N HIS A 132 -45.59 5.23 3.24
CA HIS A 132 -46.21 5.08 4.56
C HIS A 132 -47.13 6.26 4.89
N GLN A 133 -46.67 7.50 4.67
CA GLN A 133 -47.49 8.71 4.88
C GLN A 133 -48.67 8.81 3.91
N SER A 134 -48.48 8.37 2.66
CA SER A 134 -49.55 8.30 1.65
C SER A 134 -50.55 7.22 1.99
N GLY A 135 -50.11 6.06 2.49
CA GLY A 135 -50.96 4.98 2.94
C GLY A 135 -51.84 5.39 4.12
N THR A 136 -51.29 6.10 5.11
CA THR A 136 -52.10 6.62 6.23
C THR A 136 -53.07 7.72 5.79
N ALA A 137 -52.66 8.63 4.91
CA ALA A 137 -53.55 9.65 4.34
C ALA A 137 -54.65 9.04 3.45
N MET A 138 -54.33 8.02 2.64
CA MET A 138 -55.30 7.30 1.82
C MET A 138 -56.28 6.49 2.66
N LEU A 139 -55.84 5.85 3.75
CA LEU A 139 -56.73 5.20 4.72
C LEU A 139 -57.67 6.22 5.37
N ALA A 140 -57.16 7.40 5.74
CA ALA A 140 -58.00 8.47 6.29
C ALA A 140 -59.04 8.97 5.27
N GLN A 141 -58.65 9.17 4.00
CA GLN A 141 -59.54 9.58 2.91
C GLN A 141 -60.59 8.49 2.59
N ALA A 142 -60.17 7.22 2.55
CA ALA A 142 -61.05 6.08 2.31
C ALA A 142 -62.06 5.87 3.44
N ASN A 143 -61.73 6.24 4.68
CA ASN A 143 -62.65 6.20 5.82
C ASN A 143 -63.67 7.36 5.82
N GLN A 144 -63.38 8.47 5.15
CA GLN A 144 -64.29 9.62 5.04
C GLN A 144 -65.30 9.48 3.88
N LEU A 145 -64.93 8.79 2.80
CA LEU A 145 -65.81 8.54 1.65
C LEU A 145 -67.16 7.86 2.01
N PRO A 146 -67.24 6.86 2.91
CA PRO A 146 -68.49 6.23 3.30
C PRO A 146 -69.45 7.18 4.03
N GLN A 147 -68.93 8.16 4.77
CA GLN A 147 -69.75 9.11 5.52
C GLN A 147 -70.44 10.13 4.61
N SER A 148 -69.79 10.54 3.51
CA SER A 148 -70.40 11.40 2.50
C SER A 148 -71.45 10.66 1.67
N VAL A 149 -71.30 9.36 1.44
CA VAL A 149 -72.36 8.54 0.80
C VAL A 149 -73.57 8.37 1.72
N LEU A 150 -73.39 8.27 3.04
CA LEU A 150 -74.51 8.24 3.99
C LEU A 150 -75.32 9.55 4.03
N GLN A 151 -74.72 10.68 3.67
CA GLN A 151 -75.45 11.95 3.52
C GLN A 151 -76.33 12.00 2.25
N LEU A 152 -75.98 11.21 1.22
CA LEU A 152 -76.77 11.09 -0.01
C LEU A 152 -77.94 10.09 0.09
N LEU A 153 -78.02 9.33 1.19
CA LEU A 153 -79.10 8.37 1.49
C LEU A 153 -80.13 8.90 2.51
N ARG A 154 -80.16 10.22 2.75
CA ARG A 154 -81.13 10.89 3.62
C ARG A 154 -82.02 11.85 2.85
#